data_AF-A0A520ZJX5-F1
#
_entry.id   AF-A0A520ZJX5-F1
#
_cell.length_a   1.000
_cell.length_b   1.000
_cell.length_c   1.000
_cell.angle_alpha   90.00
_cell.angle_beta   90.00
_cell.angle_gamma   90.00
#
_symmetry.space_group_name_H-M   'P 1'
#
loop_
_entity.id
_entity.type
_entity.pdbx_description
1 polymer ?
#
loop_
_entity_poly.entity_id
_entity_poly.type
_entity_poly.pdbx_seq_one_letter_code
_entity_poly.pdbx_strand_id
1 'polypeptide(L)'
;LDLLANWNGEMNEHLPEPLLYAAWMREFQDRLVRDELGTLADAFRHPEPLFLERVLRDIDGAGVWCDVIQSAPEETCTEIARLSLDDALLWIDETYGQSLDSLRWGDAHEATHDHSVLGEVGWFSWVVNIRQSTSGGDQTLLRGRTSGRDPAPFLNVHGAGYRGVYDFADPDSSVFIIATGQSGHPLSRHYDDLGELWRRGEYIPMTLDPDLARAGAVGVMRLQPGG
;
A
#
# COMPACT_ATOMS: atom_id res chain seq x y z
N LEU A 1 -1.13 8.77 21.31
CA LEU A 1 -0.70 7.46 21.85
C LEU A 1 -1.89 6.53 22.09
N ASP A 2 -2.99 7.00 22.68
CA ASP A 2 -4.17 6.15 22.95
C ASP A 2 -4.74 5.45 21.70
N LEU A 3 -4.80 6.14 20.55
CA LEU A 3 -5.21 5.54 19.27
C LEU A 3 -4.33 4.31 18.92
N LEU A 4 -3.01 4.50 18.83
CA LEU A 4 -2.06 3.42 18.52
C LEU A 4 -2.04 2.33 19.60
N ALA A 5 -2.24 2.67 20.87
CA ALA A 5 -2.26 1.70 21.97
C ALA A 5 -3.47 0.77 21.94
N ASN A 6 -4.60 1.24 21.41
CA ASN A 6 -5.83 0.44 21.24
C ASN A 6 -5.93 -0.21 19.84
N TRP A 7 -5.00 0.12 18.94
CA TRP A 7 -4.98 -0.43 17.59
C TRP A 7 -4.57 -1.91 17.59
N ASN A 8 -5.27 -2.70 16.77
CA ASN A 8 -5.05 -4.14 16.63
C ASN A 8 -4.02 -4.51 15.55
N GLY A 9 -3.39 -3.52 14.90
CA GLY A 9 -2.45 -3.73 13.80
C GLY A 9 -3.09 -3.88 12.42
N GLU A 10 -4.41 -3.73 12.30
CA GLU A 10 -5.11 -3.80 11.02
C GLU A 10 -4.87 -2.52 10.21
N MET A 11 -4.23 -2.66 9.05
CA MET A 11 -3.99 -1.57 8.09
C MET A 11 -5.26 -1.26 7.27
N ASN A 12 -6.37 -0.94 7.95
CA ASN A 12 -7.66 -0.67 7.32
C ASN A 12 -7.68 0.72 6.69
N GLU A 13 -8.14 0.82 5.45
CA GLU A 13 -8.21 2.08 4.68
C GLU A 13 -9.05 3.19 5.33
N HIS A 14 -10.00 2.85 6.20
CA HIS A 14 -10.88 3.82 6.85
C HIS A 14 -10.38 4.31 8.20
N LEU A 15 -9.29 3.73 8.72
CA LEU A 15 -8.76 4.03 10.04
C LEU A 15 -7.62 5.07 9.99
N PRO A 16 -7.48 5.92 11.03
CA PRO A 16 -6.36 6.83 11.17
C PRO A 16 -5.07 6.16 11.66
N GLU A 17 -5.17 5.12 12.49
CA GLU A 17 -4.03 4.46 13.14
C GLU A 17 -2.96 3.93 12.18
N PRO A 18 -3.32 3.33 11.03
CA PRO A 18 -2.32 2.85 10.06
C PRO A 18 -1.45 3.98 9.49
N LEU A 19 -2.03 5.16 9.22
CA LEU A 19 -1.29 6.31 8.72
C LEU A 19 -0.35 6.85 9.79
N LEU A 20 -0.85 7.00 11.02
CA LEU A 20 -0.05 7.42 12.18
C LEU A 20 1.14 6.47 12.39
N TYR A 21 0.89 5.17 12.35
CA TYR A 21 1.93 4.14 12.49
C TYR A 21 2.95 4.21 11.36
N ALA A 22 2.52 4.28 10.10
CA ALA A 22 3.40 4.28 8.95
C ALA A 22 4.31 5.53 8.91
N ALA A 23 3.74 6.72 9.20
CA ALA A 23 4.50 7.95 9.33
C ALA A 23 5.50 7.89 10.48
N TRP A 24 5.05 7.45 11.66
CA TRP A 24 5.93 7.35 12.82
C TRP A 24 7.08 6.37 12.60
N MET A 25 6.84 5.19 12.06
CA MET A 25 7.91 4.21 11.80
C MET A 25 8.90 4.69 10.74
N ARG A 26 8.44 5.47 9.76
CA ARG A 26 9.33 6.12 8.78
C ARG A 26 10.26 7.12 9.46
N GLU A 27 9.71 8.07 10.23
CA GLU A 27 10.52 9.07 10.94
C GLU A 27 11.40 8.46 12.01
N PHE A 28 10.92 7.41 12.69
CA PHE A 28 11.70 6.69 13.69
C PHE A 28 12.90 6.01 13.05
N GLN A 29 12.71 5.25 11.97
CA GLN A 29 13.84 4.67 11.26
C GLN A 29 14.80 5.74 10.74
N ASP A 30 14.27 6.82 10.16
CA ASP A 30 15.09 7.92 9.66
C ASP A 30 16.04 8.43 10.74
N ARG A 31 15.49 8.79 11.91
CA ARG A 31 16.27 9.26 13.06
C ARG A 31 17.30 8.25 13.57
N LEU A 32 17.00 6.95 13.52
CA LEU A 32 17.89 5.88 13.97
C LEU A 32 19.07 5.61 13.02
N VAL A 33 19.03 6.06 11.77
CA VAL A 33 20.10 5.73 10.79
C VAL A 33 20.77 6.96 10.18
N ARG A 34 20.17 8.15 10.36
CA ARG A 34 20.57 9.37 9.66
C ARG A 34 21.96 9.83 10.07
N ASP A 35 22.29 9.78 11.36
CA ASP A 35 23.56 10.30 11.86
C ASP A 35 24.72 9.32 11.66
N GLU A 36 24.48 8.01 11.67
CA GLU A 36 25.52 7.00 11.44
C GLU A 36 25.75 6.75 9.95
N LEU A 37 24.70 6.74 9.13
CA LEU A 37 24.80 6.45 7.70
C LEU A 37 24.89 7.72 6.84
N GLY A 38 24.56 8.89 7.39
CA GLY A 38 24.55 10.14 6.64
C GLY A 38 23.62 10.06 5.42
N THR A 39 24.14 10.40 4.24
CA THR A 39 23.36 10.36 2.99
C THR A 39 22.95 8.96 2.55
N LEU A 40 23.58 7.90 3.07
CA LEU A 40 23.19 6.53 2.75
C LEU A 40 21.83 6.17 3.37
N ALA A 41 21.40 6.88 4.41
CA ALA A 41 20.08 6.70 5.01
C ALA A 41 18.93 6.92 4.00
N ASP A 42 19.12 7.74 2.96
CA ASP A 42 18.15 7.95 1.88
C ASP A 42 17.85 6.67 1.07
N ALA A 43 18.70 5.64 1.17
CA ALA A 43 18.44 4.34 0.57
C ALA A 43 17.39 3.52 1.35
N PHE A 44 17.23 3.77 2.66
CA PHE A 44 16.39 3.02 3.60
C PHE A 44 15.02 3.67 3.78
N ARG A 45 14.26 3.69 2.70
CA ARG A 45 12.95 4.37 2.61
C ARG A 45 11.76 3.60 3.17
N HIS A 46 11.94 2.31 3.42
CA HIS A 46 10.91 1.43 3.94
C HIS A 46 11.29 1.05 5.38
N PRO A 47 10.34 1.04 6.33
CA PRO A 47 10.59 0.52 7.67
C PRO A 47 11.09 -0.94 7.60
N GLU A 48 12.19 -1.22 8.29
CA GLU A 48 12.82 -2.53 8.43
C GLU A 48 12.44 -3.13 9.79
N PRO A 49 11.36 -3.93 9.90
CA PRO A 49 10.77 -4.26 11.20
C PRO A 49 11.72 -5.05 12.10
N LEU A 50 12.56 -5.91 11.51
CA LEU A 50 13.56 -6.67 12.27
C LEU A 50 14.67 -5.78 12.83
N PHE A 51 15.06 -4.73 12.09
CA PHE A 51 16.01 -3.75 12.59
C PHE A 51 15.39 -2.96 13.76
N LEU A 52 14.19 -2.42 13.55
CA LEU A 52 13.46 -1.65 14.57
C LEU A 52 13.18 -2.47 15.83
N GLU A 53 12.78 -3.75 15.69
CA GLU A 53 12.60 -4.65 16.83
C GLU A 53 13.90 -4.84 17.61
N ARG A 54 15.02 -5.08 16.92
CA ARG A 54 16.32 -5.30 17.57
C ARG A 54 16.77 -4.06 18.33
N VAL A 55 16.58 -2.87 17.76
CA VAL A 55 16.90 -1.59 18.43
C VAL A 55 16.02 -1.40 19.65
N LEU A 56 14.69 -1.51 19.52
CA LEU A 56 13.75 -1.29 20.61
C LEU A 56 13.87 -2.30 21.76
N ARG A 57 14.31 -3.53 21.46
CA ARG A 57 14.54 -4.60 22.45
C ARG A 57 15.99 -4.72 22.90
N ASP A 58 16.87 -3.85 22.40
CA ASP A 58 18.32 -3.88 22.63
C ASP A 58 18.95 -5.28 22.41
N ILE A 59 18.57 -5.94 21.31
CA ILE A 59 19.09 -7.26 20.97
C ILE A 59 20.54 -7.13 20.49
N ASP A 60 21.46 -7.79 21.21
CA ASP A 60 22.90 -7.76 20.95
C ASP A 60 23.52 -6.35 20.99
N GLY A 61 22.97 -5.44 21.81
CA GLY A 61 23.46 -4.07 21.96
C GLY A 61 22.97 -3.09 20.87
N ALA A 62 21.92 -3.46 20.14
CA ALA A 62 21.36 -2.64 19.08
C ALA A 62 20.65 -1.36 19.59
N GLY A 63 20.47 -1.17 20.89
CA GLY A 63 19.98 0.09 21.44
C GLY A 63 20.92 1.28 21.17
N VAL A 64 22.18 1.03 20.81
CA VAL A 64 23.15 2.07 20.44
C VAL A 64 22.71 2.97 19.28
N TRP A 65 21.84 2.48 18.38
CA TRP A 65 21.29 3.26 17.27
C TRP A 65 20.30 4.35 17.71
N CYS A 66 19.95 4.39 19.00
CA CYS A 66 19.12 5.47 19.56
C CYS A 66 19.95 6.64 20.07
N ASP A 67 21.27 6.50 20.16
CA ASP A 67 22.17 7.57 20.59
C ASP A 67 22.56 8.43 19.39
N VAL A 68 22.24 9.72 19.41
CA VAL A 68 22.60 10.62 18.31
C VAL A 68 24.03 11.08 18.53
N ILE A 69 24.98 10.65 17.71
CA ILE A 69 26.42 10.85 17.93
C ILE A 69 26.80 12.34 18.12
N GLN A 70 26.03 13.26 17.53
CA GLN A 70 26.28 14.70 17.56
C GLN A 70 25.59 15.44 18.73
N SER A 71 24.79 14.76 19.54
CA SER A 71 24.12 15.34 20.70
C SER A 71 25.07 15.43 21.90
N ALA A 72 24.70 16.27 22.89
CA ALA A 72 25.47 16.41 24.12
C ALA A 72 25.06 15.41 25.22
N PRO A 73 23.77 15.08 25.41
CA PRO A 73 23.35 13.94 26.22
C PRO A 73 23.07 12.71 25.36
N GLU A 74 23.48 11.51 25.80
CA GLU A 74 23.07 10.25 25.17
C GLU A 74 21.55 10.10 25.24
N GLU A 75 20.89 10.01 24.09
CA GLU A 75 19.45 9.81 24.01
C GLU A 75 19.04 8.35 24.24
N THR A 76 17.90 8.17 24.89
CA THR A 76 17.26 6.86 25.02
C THR A 76 16.37 6.58 23.80
N CYS A 77 16.15 5.29 23.50
CA CYS A 77 15.18 4.90 22.47
C CYS A 77 13.76 5.46 22.71
N THR A 78 13.39 5.70 23.98
CA THR A 78 12.09 6.32 24.30
C THR A 78 12.05 7.79 23.88
N GLU A 79 13.15 8.53 24.03
CA GLU A 79 13.26 9.93 23.60
C GLU A 79 13.24 10.03 22.07
N ILE A 80 14.01 9.20 21.36
CA ILE A 80 13.97 9.17 19.89
C ILE A 80 12.61 8.75 19.36
N ALA A 81 11.97 7.75 19.99
CA ALA A 81 10.62 7.33 19.63
C ALA A 81 9.58 8.45 19.83
N ARG A 82 9.75 9.30 20.86
CA ARG A 82 8.89 10.46 21.08
C ARG A 82 9.14 11.56 20.05
N LEU A 83 10.40 11.90 19.80
CA LEU A 83 10.77 12.95 18.84
C LEU A 83 10.35 12.60 17.41
N SER A 84 10.52 11.33 17.00
CA SER A 84 10.01 10.83 15.72
C SER A 84 8.49 10.88 15.60
N LEU A 85 7.76 10.67 16.71
CA LEU A 85 6.31 10.79 16.70
C LEU A 85 5.89 12.25 16.50
N ASP A 86 6.58 13.20 17.14
CA ASP A 86 6.33 14.63 16.96
C ASP A 86 6.57 15.04 15.49
N ASP A 87 7.66 14.59 14.85
CA ASP A 87 7.93 14.84 13.42
C ASP A 87 6.86 14.23 12.51
N ALA A 88 6.44 12.99 12.79
CA ALA A 88 5.41 12.32 12.01
C ALA A 88 4.07 13.06 12.08
N LEU A 89 3.69 13.55 13.26
CA LEU A 89 2.47 14.34 13.44
C LEU A 89 2.56 15.70 12.72
N LEU A 90 3.72 16.35 12.75
CA LEU A 90 3.96 17.57 11.97
C LEU A 90 3.80 17.32 10.47
N TRP A 91 4.43 16.27 9.94
CA TRP A 91 4.32 15.90 8.52
C TRP A 91 2.87 15.60 8.12
N ILE A 92 2.12 14.88 8.98
CA ILE A 92 0.70 14.58 8.74
C ILE A 92 -0.13 15.87 8.72
N ASP A 93 0.09 16.78 9.67
CA ASP A 93 -0.63 18.06 9.73
C ASP A 93 -0.36 18.92 8.50
N GLU A 94 0.91 19.04 8.08
CA GLU A 94 1.31 19.78 6.88
C GLU A 94 0.75 19.17 5.59
N THR A 95 0.62 17.84 5.52
CA THR A 95 0.20 17.12 4.31
C THR A 95 -1.33 17.03 4.18
N TYR A 96 -2.02 16.73 5.29
CA TYR A 96 -3.46 16.44 5.26
C TYR A 96 -4.31 17.54 5.90
N GLY A 97 -3.77 18.38 6.79
CA GLY A 97 -4.47 19.52 7.42
C GLY A 97 -5.75 19.13 8.17
N GLN A 98 -5.85 17.88 8.60
CA GLN A 98 -7.04 17.27 9.17
C GLN A 98 -6.83 16.94 10.65
N SER A 99 -7.93 16.89 11.41
CA SER A 99 -7.87 16.34 12.77
C SER A 99 -7.46 14.86 12.73
N LEU A 100 -6.75 14.39 13.75
CA LEU A 100 -6.27 13.01 13.80
C LEU A 100 -7.38 11.97 13.62
N ASP A 101 -8.57 12.23 14.17
CA ASP A 101 -9.72 11.32 14.11
C ASP A 101 -10.38 11.27 12.71
N SER A 102 -10.09 12.25 11.84
CA SER A 102 -10.60 12.27 10.46
C SER A 102 -9.63 11.68 9.44
N LEU A 103 -8.40 11.39 9.84
CA LEU A 103 -7.40 10.79 8.96
C LEU A 103 -7.86 9.42 8.50
N ARG A 104 -7.53 9.10 7.25
CA ARG A 104 -7.80 7.79 6.65
C ARG A 104 -6.56 7.28 5.98
N TRP A 105 -6.17 6.05 6.30
CA TRP A 105 -5.09 5.36 5.61
C TRP A 105 -5.29 5.33 4.09
N GLY A 106 -6.53 5.14 3.65
CA GLY A 106 -6.90 5.09 2.23
C GLY A 106 -6.68 6.39 1.46
N ASP A 107 -6.57 7.54 2.14
CA ASP A 107 -6.25 8.83 1.51
C ASP A 107 -4.74 8.95 1.21
N ALA A 108 -3.91 8.19 1.93
CA ALA A 108 -2.46 8.12 1.73
C ALA A 108 -2.04 6.90 0.89
N HIS A 109 -2.79 5.80 1.01
CA HIS A 109 -2.45 4.48 0.49
C HIS A 109 -3.34 4.06 -0.68
N GLU A 110 -3.27 4.84 -1.73
CA GLU A 110 -3.94 4.52 -2.99
C GLU A 110 -3.10 3.58 -3.84
N ALA A 111 -3.70 2.50 -4.33
CA ALA A 111 -3.14 1.67 -5.39
C ALA A 111 -3.02 2.49 -6.68
N THR A 112 -1.81 2.53 -7.23
CA THR A 112 -1.50 3.33 -8.41
C THR A 112 -1.34 2.43 -9.63
N HIS A 113 -2.29 2.52 -10.57
CA HIS A 113 -2.16 1.91 -11.89
C HIS A 113 -1.95 3.02 -12.93
N ASP A 114 -0.70 3.42 -13.10
CA ASP A 114 -0.34 4.47 -14.05
C ASP A 114 -0.18 3.91 -15.47
N HIS A 115 -0.83 4.56 -16.43
CA HIS A 115 -0.67 4.19 -17.83
C HIS A 115 0.74 4.54 -18.31
N SER A 116 1.47 3.55 -18.83
CA SER A 116 2.90 3.67 -19.19
C SER A 116 3.25 4.84 -20.12
N VAL A 117 2.38 5.17 -21.09
CA VAL A 117 2.60 6.26 -22.05
C VAL A 117 1.83 7.54 -21.69
N LEU A 118 0.54 7.43 -21.39
CA LEU A 118 -0.36 8.57 -21.24
C LEU A 118 -0.52 9.04 -19.78
N GLY A 119 0.02 8.30 -18.82
CA GLY A 119 -0.22 8.53 -17.39
C GLY A 119 0.38 9.81 -16.84
N GLU A 120 1.36 10.40 -17.54
CA GLU A 120 1.98 11.68 -17.19
C GLU A 120 1.52 12.82 -18.13
N VAL A 121 0.62 12.54 -19.08
CA VAL A 121 0.26 13.50 -20.14
C VAL A 121 -0.97 14.31 -19.73
N GLY A 122 -0.75 15.41 -19.01
CA GLY A 122 -1.78 16.41 -18.73
C GLY A 122 -3.12 15.81 -18.27
N TRP A 123 -4.22 16.23 -18.90
CA TRP A 123 -5.57 15.74 -18.57
C TRP A 123 -5.83 14.28 -18.94
N PHE A 124 -5.01 13.65 -19.81
CA PHE A 124 -5.18 12.23 -20.12
C PHE A 124 -4.93 11.35 -18.89
N SER A 125 -4.02 11.77 -18.01
CA SER A 125 -3.73 11.08 -16.74
C SER A 125 -4.99 10.79 -15.92
N TRP A 126 -5.95 11.71 -15.89
CA TRP A 126 -7.22 11.57 -15.16
C TRP A 126 -8.17 10.54 -15.76
N VAL A 127 -7.96 10.15 -17.01
CA VAL A 127 -8.80 9.16 -17.71
C VAL A 127 -8.15 7.79 -17.71
N VAL A 128 -6.82 7.74 -17.82
CA VAL A 128 -6.08 6.48 -18.02
C VAL A 128 -5.46 5.93 -16.75
N ASN A 129 -5.18 6.76 -15.73
CA ASN A 129 -4.64 6.25 -14.48
C ASN A 129 -5.80 5.82 -13.57
N ILE A 130 -5.64 4.67 -12.94
CA ILE A 130 -6.59 4.18 -11.95
C ILE A 130 -5.98 4.40 -10.56
N ARG A 131 -6.78 4.99 -9.67
CA ARG A 131 -6.47 5.27 -8.27
C ARG A 131 -7.53 4.63 -7.40
N GLN A 132 -7.11 3.89 -6.38
CA GLN A 132 -8.01 3.18 -5.49
C GLN A 132 -7.45 3.16 -4.07
N SER A 133 -8.15 3.74 -3.09
CA SER A 133 -7.80 3.59 -1.68
C SER A 133 -7.77 2.12 -1.28
N THR A 134 -6.66 1.64 -0.72
CA THR A 134 -6.50 0.24 -0.35
C THR A 134 -6.21 0.05 1.12
N SER A 135 -6.73 -1.03 1.68
CA SER A 135 -6.24 -1.59 2.95
C SER A 135 -4.96 -2.40 2.72
N GLY A 136 -4.28 -2.74 3.81
CA GLY A 136 -3.00 -3.44 3.76
C GLY A 136 -1.80 -2.49 3.84
N GLY A 137 -0.61 -3.06 3.75
CA GLY A 137 0.67 -2.37 3.84
C GLY A 137 1.82 -3.30 3.46
N ASP A 138 3.04 -2.83 3.70
CA ASP A 138 4.28 -3.53 3.30
C ASP A 138 4.41 -4.93 3.92
N GLN A 139 3.94 -5.07 5.16
CA GLN A 139 4.18 -6.24 6.02
C GLN A 139 2.89 -6.99 6.39
N THR A 140 1.79 -6.74 5.69
CA THR A 140 0.51 -7.44 5.89
C THR A 140 0.30 -8.57 4.89
N LEU A 141 -0.62 -9.49 5.20
CA LEU A 141 -1.04 -10.55 4.26
C LEU A 141 -1.70 -9.96 3.01
N LEU A 142 -2.60 -8.99 3.19
CA LEU A 142 -3.07 -8.14 2.11
C LEU A 142 -1.94 -7.17 1.75
N ARG A 143 -1.02 -7.60 0.89
CA ARG A 143 0.16 -6.80 0.53
C ARG A 143 -0.25 -5.56 -0.26
N GLY A 144 0.15 -4.39 0.23
CA GLY A 144 0.12 -3.10 -0.46
C GLY A 144 1.42 -2.37 -0.18
N ARG A 145 2.42 -2.53 -1.04
CA ARG A 145 3.75 -1.96 -0.78
C ARG A 145 3.74 -0.47 -1.07
N THR A 146 4.09 0.32 -0.07
CA THR A 146 4.27 1.76 -0.14
C THR A 146 5.42 2.15 -1.08
N SER A 147 5.34 3.34 -1.68
CA SER A 147 6.36 3.86 -2.60
C SER A 147 7.69 4.13 -1.88
N GLY A 148 7.61 4.55 -0.61
CA GLY A 148 8.72 5.07 0.19
C GLY A 148 9.29 6.39 -0.36
N ARG A 149 8.64 7.03 -1.35
CA ARG A 149 9.16 8.20 -2.06
C ARG A 149 8.28 9.41 -1.87
N ASP A 150 8.91 10.52 -1.49
CA ASP A 150 8.25 11.82 -1.46
C ASP A 150 7.83 12.29 -2.86
N PRO A 151 6.77 13.13 -2.94
CA PRO A 151 5.98 13.68 -1.83
C PRO A 151 4.90 12.75 -1.28
N ALA A 152 4.67 11.59 -1.90
CA ALA A 152 3.60 10.66 -1.53
C ALA A 152 4.18 9.27 -1.15
N PRO A 153 4.86 9.18 0.03
CA PRO A 153 5.61 7.99 0.41
C PRO A 153 4.73 6.76 0.61
N PHE A 154 3.44 6.96 0.85
CA PHE A 154 2.51 5.88 1.16
C PHE A 154 1.72 5.34 -0.02
N LEU A 155 1.90 5.82 -1.25
CA LEU A 155 1.22 5.24 -2.41
C LEU A 155 1.48 3.75 -2.54
N ASN A 156 0.44 2.96 -2.78
CA ASN A 156 0.56 1.51 -2.98
C ASN A 156 1.01 1.23 -4.42
N VAL A 157 2.31 1.02 -4.60
CA VAL A 157 2.95 0.80 -5.90
C VAL A 157 3.10 -0.67 -6.25
N HIS A 158 2.75 -1.58 -5.34
CA HIS A 158 2.85 -3.01 -5.59
C HIS A 158 1.92 -3.85 -4.69
N GLY A 159 0.99 -4.57 -5.32
CA GLY A 159 0.08 -5.52 -4.68
C GLY A 159 -0.25 -6.71 -5.58
N ALA A 160 -1.28 -7.46 -5.23
CA ALA A 160 -1.71 -8.62 -6.02
C ALA A 160 -2.41 -8.19 -7.32
N GLY A 161 -1.77 -8.34 -8.48
CA GLY A 161 -2.40 -8.08 -9.77
C GLY A 161 -3.50 -9.08 -10.14
N TYR A 162 -3.41 -10.30 -9.61
CA TYR A 162 -4.39 -11.38 -9.75
C TYR A 162 -4.56 -12.08 -8.39
N ARG A 163 -5.79 -12.44 -8.04
CA ARG A 163 -6.07 -13.39 -6.95
C ARG A 163 -7.01 -14.46 -7.47
N GLY A 164 -6.81 -15.70 -7.02
CA GLY A 164 -7.66 -16.81 -7.39
C GLY A 164 -7.77 -17.81 -6.24
N VAL A 165 -8.95 -18.42 -6.11
CA VAL A 165 -9.23 -19.56 -5.25
C VAL A 165 -9.80 -20.64 -6.15
N TYR A 166 -9.14 -21.80 -6.17
CA TYR A 166 -9.50 -22.90 -7.05
C TYR A 166 -9.98 -24.09 -6.23
N ASP A 167 -11.22 -24.50 -6.47
CA ASP A 167 -11.76 -25.72 -5.89
C ASP A 167 -11.53 -26.87 -6.88
N PHE A 168 -10.69 -27.82 -6.50
CA PHE A 168 -10.37 -28.98 -7.34
C PHE A 168 -11.45 -30.06 -7.32
N ALA A 169 -12.35 -30.07 -6.33
CA ALA A 169 -13.48 -30.98 -6.27
C ALA A 169 -14.67 -30.45 -7.07
N ASP A 170 -14.84 -29.12 -7.10
CA ASP A 170 -15.87 -28.43 -7.89
C ASP A 170 -15.30 -27.20 -8.62
N PRO A 171 -14.73 -27.36 -9.82
CA PRO A 171 -14.09 -26.27 -10.55
C PRO A 171 -14.98 -25.05 -10.83
N ASP A 172 -16.31 -25.22 -10.96
CA ASP A 172 -17.26 -24.12 -11.20
C ASP A 172 -17.52 -23.28 -9.94
N SER A 173 -17.08 -23.74 -8.76
CA SER A 173 -17.04 -22.95 -7.52
C SER A 173 -15.73 -22.14 -7.36
N SER A 174 -14.83 -22.18 -8.35
CA SER A 174 -13.60 -21.39 -8.35
C SER A 174 -13.90 -19.90 -8.59
N VAL A 175 -13.11 -19.02 -7.99
CA VAL A 175 -13.27 -17.57 -8.12
C VAL A 175 -11.94 -16.88 -8.38
N PHE A 176 -11.99 -15.73 -9.05
CA PHE A 176 -10.80 -14.93 -9.31
C PHE A 176 -11.11 -13.45 -9.37
N ILE A 177 -10.07 -12.63 -9.35
CA ILE A 177 -10.16 -11.19 -9.58
C ILE A 177 -8.82 -10.67 -10.12
N ILE A 178 -8.87 -9.61 -10.93
CA ILE A 178 -7.70 -8.83 -11.36
C ILE A 178 -7.85 -7.38 -10.90
N ALA A 179 -6.71 -6.68 -10.75
CA ALA A 179 -6.68 -5.36 -10.12
C ALA A 179 -7.45 -4.25 -10.85
N THR A 180 -7.58 -4.34 -12.17
CA THR A 180 -8.22 -3.29 -12.99
C THR A 180 -9.47 -3.83 -13.69
N GLY A 181 -9.32 -4.32 -14.91
CA GLY A 181 -10.38 -4.84 -15.76
C GLY A 181 -9.75 -5.67 -16.87
N GLN A 182 -10.57 -6.47 -17.56
CA GLN A 182 -10.08 -7.41 -18.57
C GLN A 182 -9.51 -6.74 -19.83
N SER A 183 -9.87 -5.49 -20.09
CA SER A 183 -9.45 -4.74 -21.27
C SER A 183 -8.32 -3.78 -20.95
N GLY A 184 -7.29 -3.74 -21.81
CA GLY A 184 -6.25 -2.70 -21.73
C GLY A 184 -6.61 -1.40 -22.46
N HIS A 185 -7.81 -1.29 -23.05
CA HIS A 185 -8.20 -0.12 -23.83
C HIS A 185 -8.93 0.92 -22.94
N PRO A 186 -8.44 2.16 -22.78
CA PRO A 186 -9.01 3.13 -21.83
C PRO A 186 -10.49 3.49 -22.04
N LEU A 187 -10.99 3.37 -23.27
CA LEU A 187 -12.42 3.62 -23.58
C LEU A 187 -13.31 2.37 -23.43
N SER A 188 -12.75 1.23 -23.02
CA SER A 188 -13.51 0.03 -22.77
C SER A 188 -14.21 0.14 -21.44
N ARG A 189 -15.48 -0.27 -21.36
CA ARG A 189 -16.17 -0.44 -20.09
C ARG A 189 -15.56 -1.52 -19.19
N HIS A 190 -14.65 -2.34 -19.74
CA HIS A 190 -13.93 -3.40 -19.03
C HIS A 190 -12.50 -2.99 -18.70
N TYR A 191 -12.18 -1.69 -18.67
CA TYR A 191 -10.85 -1.17 -18.38
C TYR A 191 -10.50 -1.26 -16.89
N ASP A 192 -11.47 -0.94 -16.04
CA ASP A 192 -11.33 -0.80 -14.58
C ASP A 192 -12.54 -1.36 -13.79
N ASP A 193 -13.45 -2.06 -14.46
CA ASP A 193 -14.72 -2.54 -13.90
C ASP A 193 -14.59 -3.57 -12.77
N LEU A 194 -13.45 -4.24 -12.68
CA LEU A 194 -13.16 -5.19 -11.59
C LEU A 194 -12.44 -4.52 -10.42
N GLY A 195 -12.00 -3.28 -10.58
CA GLY A 195 -11.18 -2.57 -9.61
C GLY A 195 -11.85 -2.37 -8.26
N GLU A 196 -13.13 -2.01 -8.24
CA GLU A 196 -13.88 -1.82 -7.00
C GLU A 196 -14.07 -3.14 -6.22
N LEU A 197 -14.30 -4.25 -6.92
CA LEU A 197 -14.36 -5.58 -6.31
C LEU A 197 -13.00 -5.99 -5.77
N TRP A 198 -11.96 -5.81 -6.58
CA TRP A 198 -10.59 -6.13 -6.20
C TRP A 198 -10.19 -5.40 -4.92
N ARG A 199 -10.37 -4.08 -4.87
CA ARG A 199 -10.06 -3.23 -3.72
C ARG A 199 -10.71 -3.71 -2.42
N ARG A 200 -11.96 -4.19 -2.50
CA ARG A 200 -12.74 -4.71 -1.36
C ARG A 200 -12.43 -6.16 -0.97
N GLY A 201 -11.51 -6.83 -1.67
CA GLY A 201 -11.24 -8.25 -1.41
C GLY A 201 -12.26 -9.20 -2.04
N GLU A 202 -13.14 -8.71 -2.92
CA GLU A 202 -14.21 -9.49 -3.55
C GLU A 202 -13.71 -10.18 -4.83
N TYR A 203 -14.45 -11.19 -5.28
CA TYR A 203 -14.10 -12.04 -6.41
C TYR A 203 -15.26 -12.22 -7.38
N ILE A 204 -14.94 -12.54 -8.63
CA ILE A 204 -15.91 -12.98 -9.65
C ILE A 204 -15.77 -14.50 -9.89
N PRO A 205 -16.87 -15.19 -10.27
CA PRO A 205 -16.83 -16.63 -10.53
C PRO A 205 -15.98 -16.97 -11.77
N MET A 206 -15.38 -18.16 -11.74
CA MET A 206 -14.73 -18.81 -12.86
C MET A 206 -15.53 -20.06 -13.22
N THR A 207 -15.92 -20.19 -14.49
CA THR A 207 -16.62 -21.40 -14.97
C THR A 207 -15.83 -22.07 -16.07
N LEU A 208 -15.82 -23.41 -16.04
CA LEU A 208 -15.30 -24.24 -17.12
C LEU A 208 -16.42 -24.81 -18.00
N ASP A 209 -17.68 -24.60 -17.61
CA ASP A 209 -18.86 -24.99 -18.39
C ASP A 209 -19.03 -24.06 -19.61
N PRO A 210 -18.89 -24.57 -20.86
CA PRO A 210 -19.06 -23.77 -22.06
C PRO A 210 -20.46 -23.20 -22.24
N ASP A 211 -21.50 -23.86 -21.73
CA ASP A 211 -22.89 -23.41 -21.87
C ASP A 211 -23.18 -22.25 -20.92
N LEU A 212 -22.68 -22.30 -19.68
CA LEU A 212 -22.71 -21.15 -18.77
C LEU A 212 -21.92 -19.97 -19.33
N ALA A 213 -20.72 -20.23 -19.86
CA ALA A 213 -19.88 -19.19 -20.48
C ALA A 213 -20.58 -18.53 -21.68
N ARG A 214 -21.28 -19.30 -22.52
CA ARG A 214 -22.05 -18.76 -23.65
C ARG A 214 -23.29 -18.00 -23.20
N ALA A 215 -23.99 -18.47 -22.16
CA ALA A 215 -25.18 -17.81 -21.63
C ALA A 215 -24.87 -16.42 -21.06
N GLY A 216 -23.71 -16.26 -20.42
CA GLY A 216 -23.22 -14.97 -19.90
C GLY A 216 -22.47 -14.10 -20.91
N ALA A 217 -22.35 -14.51 -22.17
CA ALA A 217 -21.52 -13.82 -23.14
C ALA A 217 -22.10 -12.45 -23.53
N VAL A 218 -21.27 -11.41 -23.45
CA VAL A 218 -21.58 -10.06 -23.96
C VAL A 218 -21.63 -10.02 -25.48
N GLY A 219 -20.85 -10.87 -26.14
CA GLY A 219 -20.76 -10.94 -27.60
C GLY A 219 -20.04 -12.20 -28.06
N VAL A 220 -20.20 -12.57 -29.33
CA VAL A 220 -19.60 -13.76 -29.93
C VAL A 220 -18.83 -13.35 -31.18
N MET A 221 -17.53 -13.63 -31.19
CA MET A 221 -16.66 -13.43 -32.36
C MET A 221 -16.39 -14.78 -33.03
N ARG A 222 -16.59 -14.86 -34.35
CA ARG A 222 -16.23 -16.04 -35.16
C ARG A 222 -15.05 -15.67 -36.05
N LEU A 223 -13.91 -16.32 -35.82
CA LEU A 223 -12.71 -16.18 -36.65
C LEU A 223 -12.73 -17.27 -37.72
N GLN A 224 -12.57 -16.88 -38.99
CA GLN A 224 -12.48 -17.78 -40.12
C GLN A 224 -11.14 -17.53 -40.84
N PRO A 225 -10.41 -18.59 -41.28
CA PRO A 225 -9.21 -18.42 -42.07
C PRO A 225 -9.48 -17.59 -43.34
N GLY A 226 -8.51 -16.76 -43.72
CA GLY A 226 -8.49 -16.18 -45.07
C GLY A 226 -8.22 -17.31 -46.08
N GLY A 227 -9.06 -17.40 -47.12
CA GLY A 227 -8.95 -18.41 -48.16
C GLY A 227 -7.70 -18.31 -49.02
#